data_AF-A0A378LCZ4-F1
#
_entry.id   AF-A0A378LCZ4-F1
#
_cell.length_a   1.000
_cell.length_b   1.000
_cell.length_c   1.000
_cell.angle_alpha   90.00
_cell.angle_beta   90.00
_cell.angle_gamma   90.00
#
_symmetry.space_group_name_H-M   'P 1'
#
loop_
_entity.id
_entity.type
_entity.pdbx_description
1 polymer ?
#
loop_
_entity_poly.entity_id
_entity_poly.type
_entity_poly.pdbx_seq_one_letter_code
_entity_poly.pdbx_strand_id
1 'polypeptide(L)' 'MSEQSLLLYPNQAQKFLGVGPTKFYELVKLPDFPKPRNPLGKRPMYLRKEIEEWAINLIDAQNYERS' A
#
# COMPACT_ATOMS: atom_id res chain seq x y z
N MET A 1 -18.07 15.14 -1.84
CA MET A 1 -16.66 14.73 -1.78
C MET A 1 -16.59 13.49 -0.90
N SER A 2 -16.24 12.33 -1.46
CA SER A 2 -16.09 11.12 -0.63
C SER A 2 -14.81 11.28 0.17
N GLU A 3 -14.93 11.49 1.48
CA GLU A 3 -13.80 11.49 2.40
C GLU A 3 -13.03 10.17 2.22
N GLN A 4 -11.88 10.27 1.59
CA GLN A 4 -10.99 9.15 1.36
C GLN A 4 -10.48 8.70 2.73
N SER A 5 -10.85 7.49 3.16
CA SER A 5 -10.48 6.97 4.46
C SER A 5 -8.95 7.01 4.65
N LEU A 6 -8.51 7.61 5.76
CA LEU A 6 -7.10 7.71 6.15
C LEU A 6 -6.46 6.33 6.35
N LEU A 7 -7.26 5.35 6.78
CA LEU A 7 -6.87 3.97 7.00
C LEU A 7 -7.52 3.07 5.96
N LEU A 8 -6.73 2.16 5.40
CA LEU A 8 -7.14 1.17 4.41
C LEU A 8 -7.00 -0.24 5.00
N TYR A 9 -8.06 -1.03 4.91
CA TYR A 9 -7.95 -2.47 5.11
C TYR A 9 -7.11 -3.10 3.98
N PRO A 10 -6.58 -4.32 4.18
CA PRO A 10 -5.77 -4.99 3.16
C PRO A 10 -6.46 -5.10 1.79
N ASN A 11 -7.77 -5.38 1.78
CA ASN A 11 -8.57 -5.43 0.56
C ASN A 11 -8.73 -4.05 -0.13
N GLN A 12 -8.74 -2.97 0.65
CA GLN A 12 -8.79 -1.60 0.12
C GLN A 12 -7.43 -1.16 -0.40
N ALA A 13 -6.35 -1.46 0.31
CA ALA A 13 -4.98 -1.20 -0.14
C ALA A 13 -4.68 -1.96 -1.45
N GLN A 14 -5.10 -3.23 -1.53
CA GLN A 14 -5.02 -4.03 -2.76
C GLN A 14 -5.73 -3.33 -3.94
N LYS A 15 -6.99 -2.91 -3.74
CA LYS A 15 -7.76 -2.21 -4.78
C LYS A 15 -7.15 -0.86 -5.15
N PHE A 16 -6.61 -0.14 -4.17
CA PHE A 16 -5.95 1.14 -4.37
C PHE A 16 -4.70 1.00 -5.23
N LEU A 17 -3.90 -0.03 -5.01
CA LEU A 17 -2.73 -0.36 -5.83
C LEU A 17 -3.08 -1.00 -7.18
N GLY A 18 -4.34 -1.37 -7.41
CA GLY A 18 -4.77 -2.00 -8.66
C GLY A 18 -4.21 -3.41 -8.89
N VAL A 19 -3.80 -4.11 -7.82
CA VAL A 19 -3.13 -5.43 -7.92
C VAL A 19 -4.04 -6.59 -7.53
N GLY A 20 -3.76 -7.77 -8.07
CA GLY A 20 -4.38 -9.02 -7.63
C GLY A 20 -3.96 -9.43 -6.21
N PRO A 21 -4.69 -10.35 -5.56
CA PRO A 21 -4.42 -10.76 -4.17
C PRO A 21 -3.06 -11.45 -4.01
N THR A 22 -2.67 -12.28 -4.97
CA THR A 22 -1.35 -12.93 -5.00
C THR A 22 -0.23 -11.89 -5.07
N LYS A 23 -0.35 -10.94 -5.99
CA LYS A 23 0.64 -9.87 -6.16
C LYS A 23 0.74 -9.00 -4.91
N PHE A 24 -0.40 -8.66 -4.31
CA PHE A 24 -0.42 -7.93 -3.04
C PHE A 24 0.33 -8.68 -1.93
N TYR A 25 0.14 -10.00 -1.82
CA TYR A 25 0.85 -10.80 -0.82
C TYR A 25 2.38 -10.85 -1.05
N GLU A 26 2.83 -10.81 -2.31
CA GLU A 26 4.24 -10.64 -2.64
C GLU A 26 4.76 -9.26 -2.22
N LEU A 27 4.01 -8.20 -2.52
CA LEU A 27 4.39 -6.82 -2.18
C LEU A 27 4.49 -6.63 -0.66
N VAL A 28 3.57 -7.18 0.12
CA VAL A 28 3.60 -7.12 1.59
C VAL A 28 4.86 -7.75 2.19
N LYS A 29 5.53 -8.67 1.48
CA LYS A 29 6.79 -9.28 1.93
C LYS A 29 8.01 -8.42 1.64
N LEU A 30 7.87 -7.36 0.84
CA LEU A 30 8.98 -6.47 0.55
C LEU A 30 9.36 -5.68 1.81
N PRO A 31 10.67 -5.48 2.06
CA PRO A 31 11.15 -4.86 3.29
C PRO A 31 10.75 -3.38 3.41
N ASP A 32 10.53 -2.72 2.28
CA ASP A 32 10.15 -1.33 2.12
C ASP A 32 8.63 -1.12 2.05
N PHE A 33 7.84 -2.20 2.01
CA PHE A 33 6.40 -2.08 1.96
C PHE A 33 5.82 -1.48 3.25
N PRO A 34 4.80 -0.61 3.17
CA PRO A 34 4.19 0.02 4.34
C PRO A 34 3.71 -0.99 5.37
N LYS A 35 4.09 -0.79 6.62
CA LYS A 35 3.76 -1.72 7.70
C LYS A 35 2.30 -1.59 8.12
N PRO A 36 1.57 -2.71 8.29
CA PRO A 36 0.23 -2.66 8.82
C PRO A 36 0.24 -2.21 10.29
N ARG A 37 -0.71 -1.35 10.64
CA ARG A 37 -0.99 -0.87 11.99
C ARG A 37 -2.22 -1.57 12.54
N ASN A 38 -2.30 -1.71 13.86
CA ASN A 38 -3.42 -2.38 14.52
C ASN A 38 -4.13 -1.44 15.51
N PRO A 39 -4.71 -0.31 15.05
CA PRO A 39 -5.22 0.75 15.93
C PRO A 39 -6.36 0.30 16.86
N LEU A 40 -7.06 -0.79 16.52
CA LEU A 40 -8.17 -1.35 17.30
C LEU A 40 -7.95 -2.82 17.72
N GLY A 41 -6.71 -3.32 17.62
CA GLY A 41 -6.32 -4.67 18.07
C GLY A 41 -6.87 -5.88 17.30
N LYS A 42 -7.85 -5.69 16.39
CA LYS A 42 -8.51 -6.80 15.69
C LYS A 42 -8.04 -7.05 14.26
N ARG A 43 -7.77 -6.00 13.48
CA ARG A 43 -7.46 -6.13 12.05
C ARG A 43 -6.37 -5.16 11.61
N PRO A 44 -5.35 -5.66 10.88
CA PRO A 44 -4.31 -4.81 10.33
C PRO A 44 -4.92 -3.82 9.34
N MET A 45 -4.50 -2.58 9.43
CA MET A 45 -4.86 -1.48 8.53
C MET A 45 -3.61 -0.73 8.12
N TYR A 46 -3.59 -0.25 6.88
CA TYR A 46 -2.52 0.54 6.32
C TYR A 46 -2.90 2.02 6.33
N LEU A 47 -1.93 2.92 6.52
CA LEU A 47 -2.19 4.33 6.22
C LEU A 47 -2.22 4.52 4.71
N ARG A 48 -3.28 5.16 4.22
CA ARG A 48 -3.42 5.49 2.80
C ARG A 48 -2.19 6.22 2.28
N LYS A 49 -1.74 7.24 3.03
CA LYS A 49 -0.60 8.09 2.67
C LYS A 49 0.70 7.28 2.51
N GLU A 50 0.98 6.32 3.40
CA GLU A 50 2.18 5.49 3.30
C GLU A 50 2.12 4.57 2.06
N ILE A 51 0.95 4.03 1.74
CA ILE A 51 0.75 3.21 0.52
C ILE A 51 0.94 4.04 -0.75
N GLU A 52 0.44 5.28 -0.76
CA GLU A 52 0.59 6.21 -1.87
C GLU A 52 2.04 6.64 -2.07
N GLU A 53 2.73 7.06 -1.01
CA GLU A 53 4.14 7.44 -1.06
C GLU A 53 5.02 6.27 -1.52
N TRP A 54 4.76 5.05 -1.03
CA TRP A 54 5.47 3.85 -1.48
C TRP A 54 5.24 3.58 -2.97
N ALA A 55 4.00 3.71 -3.46
CA ALA A 55 3.69 3.49 -4.88
C ALA A 55 4.37 4.53 -5.79
N ILE A 56 4.42 5.80 -5.38
CA ILE A 56 5.12 6.86 -6.11
C ILE A 56 6.62 6.57 -6.17
N ASN A 57 7.25 6.26 -5.03
CA ASN A 57 8.67 5.94 -4.97
C ASN A 57 9.03 4.72 -5.84
N LEU A 58 8.15 3.72 -5.91
CA LEU A 58 8.34 2.55 -6.76
C LEU A 58 8.33 2.90 -8.25
N ILE A 59 7.49 3.85 -8.66
CA ILE A 59 7.44 4.34 -10.05
C ILE A 59 8.70 5.14 -10.37
N ASP A 60 9.11 6.04 -9.48
CA ASP A 60 10.32 6.85 -9.66
C ASP A 60 11.59 5.99 -9.74
N ALA A 61 11.70 4.97 -8.89
CA ALA A 61 12.79 4.00 -8.94
C ALA A 61 12.86 3.28 -10.30
N GLN A 62 11.71 2.84 -10.83
CA GLN A 62 11.65 2.18 -12.14
C GLN A 62 11.96 3.12 -13.31
N ASN A 63 11.65 4.41 -13.19
CA ASN A 63 11.95 5.40 -14.21
C ASN A 63 13.44 5.76 -14.23
N TYR A 64 14.09 5.79 -13.06
CA TYR A 64 15.53 6.03 -12.95
C TYR A 64 16.35 4.92 -13.60
N GLU A 65 15.99 3.65 -13.38
CA GLU A 65 16.71 2.49 -13.97
C GLU A 65 16.55 2.36 -15.49
N ARG A 66 15.59 3.09 -16.09
CA ARG A 66 15.30 3.07 -17.54
C ARG A 66 15.90 4.26 -18.31
N SER A 67 16.52 5.21 -17.61
CA SER A 67 17.12 6.43 -18.17
C SER A 67 18.63 6.25 -18.35
#